data_AF-A0A5R8MTC6-F1
#
_entry.id   AF-A0A5R8MTC6-F1
#
_cell.length_a   1.000
_cell.length_b   1.000
_cell.length_c   1.000
_cell.angle_alpha   90.00
_cell.angle_beta   90.00
_cell.angle_gamma   90.00
#
_symmetry.space_group_name_H-M   'P 1'
#
loop_
_entity.id
_entity.type
_entity.pdbx_description
1 polymer ?
#
loop_
_entity_poly.entity_id
_entity_poly.type
_entity_poly.pdbx_seq_one_letter_code
_entity_poly.pdbx_strand_id
1 'polypeptide(L)'
;MYRSASALALSLLVALTPSPSPSAPVQVPVEGGQPATAPVLDISGEILDISERISNLDESVTNETSGRERTITVAADVLFAFDKATLTGKAERRLEQVAELLKAEAAGKPVKIDGYTDAKGSGSYNLELSRKRAEAVRDALGKLAPGTEFAVAGHGEAGSVAPNALPDGGDNPKGRAKNRRVEIGFTR
;
A
#
# COMPACT_ATOMS: atom_id res chain seq x y z
N MET A 1 -10.97 16.45 -54.61
CA MET A 1 -11.39 15.33 -55.49
C MET A 1 -10.59 14.09 -55.08
N TYR A 2 -11.28 12.96 -54.84
CA TYR A 2 -10.90 11.52 -55.01
C TYR A 2 -9.39 11.16 -55.17
N ARG A 3 -8.81 10.05 -54.68
CA ARG A 3 -9.20 8.85 -53.91
C ARG A 3 -7.92 7.97 -53.77
N SER A 4 -7.98 6.99 -52.87
CA SER A 4 -7.36 5.65 -52.93
C SER A 4 -6.02 5.34 -52.23
N ALA A 5 -6.08 4.16 -51.61
CA ALA A 5 -5.18 3.49 -50.70
C ALA A 5 -3.99 2.79 -51.37
N SER A 6 -2.97 2.48 -50.56
CA SER A 6 -2.37 1.13 -50.51
C SER A 6 -1.53 0.98 -49.24
N ALA A 7 -1.79 -0.11 -48.52
CA ALA A 7 -1.09 -0.54 -47.33
C ALA A 7 0.10 -1.45 -47.70
N LEU A 8 1.20 -1.31 -46.98
CA LEU A 8 2.30 -2.28 -46.93
C LEU A 8 2.74 -2.37 -45.46
N ALA A 9 2.34 -3.46 -44.80
CA ALA A 9 2.78 -3.82 -43.46
C ALA A 9 4.03 -4.70 -43.59
N LEU A 10 5.10 -4.31 -42.88
CA LEU A 10 6.36 -5.03 -42.80
C LEU A 10 6.40 -5.83 -41.49
N SER A 11 6.69 -7.13 -41.62
CA SER A 11 6.74 -8.14 -40.57
C SER A 11 7.74 -7.86 -39.45
N LEU A 12 7.38 -8.26 -38.21
CA LEU A 12 8.36 -8.67 -37.20
C LEU A 12 7.87 -9.96 -36.53
N LEU A 13 8.54 -11.06 -36.89
CA LEU A 13 8.32 -12.40 -36.35
C LEU A 13 9.08 -12.50 -35.02
N VAL A 14 8.36 -12.62 -33.90
CA VAL A 14 8.99 -12.88 -32.59
C VAL A 14 9.27 -14.37 -32.50
N ALA A 15 10.55 -14.74 -32.44
CA ALA A 15 10.99 -16.10 -32.17
C ALA A 15 10.78 -16.42 -30.68
N LEU A 16 9.91 -17.38 -30.38
CA LEU A 16 9.79 -18.00 -29.06
C LEU A 16 11.04 -18.87 -28.82
N THR A 17 11.85 -18.53 -27.82
CA THR A 17 12.90 -19.44 -27.33
C THR A 17 12.25 -20.64 -26.63
N PRO A 18 12.73 -21.88 -26.85
CA PRO A 18 12.16 -23.05 -26.20
C PRO A 18 12.50 -23.07 -24.69
N SER A 19 11.48 -23.31 -23.87
CA SER A 19 11.58 -23.56 -22.44
C SER A 19 12.45 -24.79 -22.12
N PRO A 20 13.16 -24.85 -20.97
CA PRO A 20 13.98 -25.99 -20.60
C PRO A 20 13.13 -27.24 -20.34
N SER A 21 13.49 -28.36 -20.98
CA SER A 21 12.88 -29.67 -20.77
C SER A 21 13.11 -30.18 -19.34
N PRO A 22 12.11 -30.80 -18.67
CA PRO A 22 12.26 -31.33 -17.33
C PRO A 22 13.24 -32.53 -17.29
N SER A 23 14.21 -32.46 -16.37
CA SER A 23 15.15 -33.54 -16.06
C SER A 23 14.42 -34.82 -15.62
N ALA A 24 14.90 -35.97 -16.11
CA ALA A 24 14.30 -37.27 -15.85
C ALA A 24 14.18 -37.58 -14.34
N PRO A 25 13.11 -38.27 -13.90
CA PRO A 25 12.88 -38.56 -12.49
C PRO A 25 13.92 -39.57 -11.94
N VAL A 26 14.49 -39.24 -10.79
CA VAL A 26 15.32 -40.16 -9.98
C VAL A 26 14.43 -41.25 -9.41
N GLN A 27 14.73 -42.52 -9.69
CA GLN A 27 14.00 -43.67 -9.15
C GLN A 27 14.63 -44.15 -7.83
N VAL A 28 13.83 -44.19 -6.77
CA VAL A 28 14.15 -44.84 -5.50
C VAL A 28 13.66 -46.29 -5.57
N PRO A 29 14.48 -47.32 -5.28
CA PRO A 29 14.01 -48.71 -5.32
C PRO A 29 13.11 -48.99 -4.11
N VAL A 30 11.84 -49.30 -4.36
CA VAL A 30 10.92 -49.87 -3.35
C VAL A 30 10.66 -51.33 -3.70
N GLU A 31 11.02 -52.21 -2.77
CA GLU A 31 10.87 -53.66 -2.85
C GLU A 31 9.37 -54.03 -2.80
N GLY A 32 8.89 -54.71 -3.85
CA GLY A 32 7.64 -55.47 -3.80
C GLY A 32 6.33 -54.67 -3.66
N GLY A 33 6.02 -53.77 -4.59
CA GLY A 33 4.69 -53.19 -4.71
C GLY A 33 4.57 -52.24 -5.89
N GLN A 34 3.57 -52.43 -6.76
CA GLN A 34 3.36 -51.61 -7.96
C GLN A 34 3.26 -50.12 -7.59
N PRO A 35 4.12 -49.23 -8.14
CA PRO A 35 4.05 -47.80 -7.85
C PRO A 35 2.76 -47.22 -8.44
N ALA A 36 1.85 -46.80 -7.57
CA ALA A 36 0.73 -45.96 -7.94
C ALA A 36 1.27 -44.56 -8.25
N THR A 37 1.33 -44.19 -9.53
CA THR A 37 1.67 -42.84 -9.97
C THR A 37 0.50 -41.91 -9.67
N ALA A 38 0.51 -41.25 -8.51
CA ALA A 38 -0.34 -40.09 -8.28
C ALA A 38 0.19 -38.91 -9.12
N PRO A 39 -0.65 -38.15 -9.83
CA PRO A 39 -0.22 -36.91 -10.45
C PRO A 39 0.19 -35.95 -9.32
N VAL A 40 1.46 -35.53 -9.32
CA VAL A 40 1.89 -34.37 -8.54
C VAL A 40 1.18 -33.18 -9.17
N LEU A 41 0.18 -32.62 -8.49
CA LEU A 41 -0.40 -31.35 -8.89
C LEU A 41 0.68 -30.28 -8.67
N ASP A 42 1.20 -29.73 -9.76
CA ASP A 42 2.02 -28.53 -9.73
C ASP A 42 1.13 -27.38 -9.25
N ILE A 43 1.33 -26.96 -7.99
CA ILE A 43 0.59 -25.83 -7.40
C ILE A 43 1.31 -24.56 -7.84
N SER A 44 1.22 -24.22 -9.13
CA SER A 44 1.68 -22.95 -9.70
C SER A 44 0.68 -21.82 -9.36
N GLY A 45 0.28 -21.72 -8.08
CA GLY A 45 -0.55 -20.64 -7.58
C GLY A 45 0.29 -19.38 -7.42
N GLU A 46 -0.20 -18.25 -7.94
CA GLU A 46 0.24 -16.94 -7.45
C GLU A 46 0.23 -16.98 -5.91
N ILE A 47 1.36 -16.69 -5.26
CA ILE A 47 1.38 -16.49 -3.82
C ILE A 47 0.54 -15.24 -3.56
N LEU A 48 -0.74 -15.43 -3.24
CA LEU A 48 -1.60 -14.36 -2.77
C LEU A 48 -1.12 -14.00 -1.37
N ASP A 49 -0.50 -12.82 -1.23
CA ASP A 49 -0.07 -12.32 0.06
C ASP A 49 -1.28 -12.21 1.00
N ILE A 50 -1.30 -13.07 2.02
CA ILE A 50 -2.33 -13.03 3.07
C ILE A 50 -2.16 -11.69 3.79
N SER A 51 -3.22 -10.88 3.75
CA SER A 51 -3.22 -9.55 4.34
C SER A 51 -3.97 -9.55 5.67
N GLU A 52 -3.26 -9.33 6.78
CA GLU A 52 -3.87 -9.15 8.11
C GLU A 52 -4.25 -7.68 8.31
N ARG A 53 -5.47 -7.41 8.79
CA ARG A 53 -5.94 -6.05 9.10
C ARG A 53 -6.47 -5.98 10.52
N ILE A 54 -5.89 -5.11 11.34
CA ILE A 54 -6.30 -4.90 12.74
C ILE A 54 -6.63 -3.42 12.93
N SER A 55 -7.88 -3.13 13.33
CA SER A 55 -8.33 -1.77 13.65
C SER A 55 -8.51 -1.57 15.15
N ASN A 56 -8.28 -0.35 15.62
CA ASN A 56 -8.66 0.05 16.98
C ASN A 56 -10.18 0.28 17.11
N LEU A 57 -10.66 0.39 18.35
CA LEU A 57 -12.10 0.46 18.66
C LEU A 57 -12.81 1.69 18.07
N ASP A 58 -12.08 2.79 17.85
CA ASP A 58 -12.61 4.01 17.23
C ASP A 58 -12.33 4.08 15.71
N GLU A 59 -11.82 3.00 15.12
CA GLU A 59 -11.41 2.85 13.71
C GLU A 59 -10.46 3.94 13.17
N SER A 60 -9.82 4.71 14.06
CA SER A 60 -8.91 5.79 13.67
C SER A 60 -7.51 5.31 13.31
N VAL A 61 -7.15 4.08 13.68
CA VAL A 61 -5.88 3.44 13.36
C VAL A 61 -6.16 2.04 12.82
N THR A 62 -5.67 1.76 11.63
CA THR A 62 -5.69 0.42 11.02
C THR A 62 -4.26 -0.01 10.73
N ASN A 63 -3.89 -1.20 11.20
CA ASN A 63 -2.64 -1.85 10.88
C ASN A 63 -2.91 -2.91 9.82
N GLU A 64 -2.31 -2.77 8.65
CA GLU A 64 -2.41 -3.72 7.54
C GLU A 64 -1.04 -4.36 7.32
N THR A 65 -1.01 -5.66 7.10
CA THR A 65 0.23 -6.43 6.92
C THR A 65 0.09 -7.34 5.75
N SER A 66 0.97 -7.24 4.77
CA SER A 66 0.97 -8.06 3.58
C SER A 66 2.38 -8.60 3.38
N GLY A 67 2.58 -9.89 3.62
CA GLY A 67 3.91 -10.50 3.64
C GLY A 67 4.83 -9.82 4.68
N ARG A 68 5.89 -9.16 4.20
CA ARG A 68 6.83 -8.40 5.04
C ARG A 68 6.48 -6.93 5.17
N GLU A 69 5.56 -6.42 4.35
CA GLU A 69 5.18 -5.00 4.39
C GLU A 69 4.12 -4.78 5.46
N ARG A 70 4.28 -3.71 6.23
CA ARG A 70 3.27 -3.23 7.16
C ARG A 70 2.94 -1.77 6.85
N THR A 71 1.65 -1.48 6.81
CA THR A 71 1.14 -0.11 6.69
C THR A 71 0.26 0.21 7.88
N ILE A 72 0.57 1.29 8.58
CA ILE A 72 -0.23 1.84 9.66
C ILE A 72 -0.97 3.06 9.11
N THR A 73 -2.28 2.95 9.00
CA THR A 73 -3.14 4.04 8.53
C THR A 73 -3.72 4.76 9.73
N VAL A 74 -3.53 6.08 9.82
CA VAL A 74 -4.08 6.93 10.87
C VAL A 74 -4.98 8.00 10.26
N ALA A 75 -6.20 8.12 10.80
CA ALA A 75 -7.16 9.13 10.36
C ALA A 75 -6.65 10.56 10.63
N ALA A 76 -6.69 11.41 9.61
CA ALA A 76 -6.20 12.78 9.71
C ALA A 76 -7.01 13.62 10.71
N ASP A 77 -8.30 13.33 10.88
CA ASP A 77 -9.19 14.03 11.83
C ASP A 77 -8.79 13.77 13.30
N VAL A 78 -8.02 12.71 13.56
CA VAL A 78 -7.44 12.43 14.88
C VAL A 78 -6.09 13.13 15.05
N LEU A 79 -5.31 13.17 13.97
CA LEU A 79 -3.99 13.78 13.97
C LEU A 79 -4.05 15.31 14.00
N PHE A 80 -4.97 15.93 13.27
CA PHE A 80 -4.94 17.36 12.99
C PHE A 80 -6.28 18.04 13.30
N ALA A 81 -6.22 19.32 13.62
CA ALA A 81 -7.39 20.18 13.59
C ALA A 81 -7.88 20.40 12.15
N PHE A 82 -9.15 20.76 11.98
CA PHE A 82 -9.76 20.98 10.66
C PHE A 82 -8.92 21.92 9.80
N ASP A 83 -8.64 21.47 8.57
CA ASP A 83 -7.87 22.19 7.55
C ASP A 83 -6.48 22.68 8.00
N LYS A 84 -5.88 22.01 8.99
CA LYS A 84 -4.54 22.32 9.51
C LYS A 84 -3.61 21.11 9.40
N ALA A 85 -2.33 21.38 9.57
CA ALA A 85 -1.26 20.39 9.76
C ALA A 85 -0.70 20.41 11.19
N THR A 86 -1.31 21.19 12.10
CA THR A 86 -0.93 21.23 13.51
C THR A 86 -1.49 20.00 14.22
N LEU A 87 -0.61 19.25 14.89
CA LEU A 87 -0.97 18.06 15.64
C LEU A 87 -1.83 18.39 16.86
N THR A 88 -2.84 17.57 17.12
CA THR A 88 -3.68 17.69 18.32
C THR A 88 -3.06 16.94 19.50
N GLY A 89 -3.50 17.21 20.73
CA GLY A 89 -3.08 16.40 21.89
C GLY A 89 -3.52 14.92 21.82
N LYS A 90 -4.53 14.59 21.00
CA LYS A 90 -4.88 13.18 20.72
C LYS A 90 -3.89 12.54 19.76
N ALA A 91 -3.31 13.32 18.85
CA ALA A 91 -2.33 12.86 17.89
C ALA A 91 -1.06 12.35 18.58
N GLU A 92 -0.58 13.06 19.60
CA GLU A 92 0.61 12.68 20.37
C GLU A 92 0.54 11.24 20.87
N ARG A 93 -0.54 10.89 21.60
CA ARG A 93 -0.74 9.51 22.10
C ARG A 93 -0.81 8.46 20.99
N ARG A 94 -1.36 8.80 19.82
CA ARG A 94 -1.43 7.88 18.68
C ARG A 94 -0.05 7.70 18.06
N LEU A 95 0.72 8.77 17.92
CA LEU A 95 2.07 8.74 17.37
C LEU A 95 3.07 8.07 18.33
N GLU A 96 2.86 8.14 19.65
CA GLU A 96 3.61 7.34 20.62
C GLU A 96 3.42 5.84 20.37
N GLN A 97 2.17 5.38 20.19
CA GLN A 97 1.88 3.98 19.89
C GLN A 97 2.52 3.53 18.57
N VAL A 98 2.48 4.39 17.55
CA VAL A 98 3.17 4.14 16.28
C VAL A 98 4.68 4.07 16.49
N ALA A 99 5.27 4.99 17.25
CA ALA A 99 6.71 5.02 17.50
C ALA A 99 7.20 3.75 18.21
N GLU A 100 6.46 3.22 19.17
CA GLU A 100 6.80 1.95 19.83
C GLU A 100 6.80 0.78 18.82
N LEU A 101 5.83 0.73 17.90
CA LEU A 101 5.82 -0.26 16.83
C LEU A 101 7.02 -0.11 15.88
N LEU A 102 7.38 1.14 15.52
CA LEU A 102 8.54 1.39 14.66
C LEU A 102 9.85 0.97 15.32
N LYS A 103 10.02 1.23 16.62
CA LYS A 103 11.21 0.77 17.37
C LYS A 103 11.29 -0.75 17.42
N ALA A 104 10.15 -1.42 17.60
CA ALA A 104 10.10 -2.87 17.74
C ALA A 104 10.32 -3.60 16.40
N GLU A 105 9.77 -3.07 15.30
CA GLU A 105 9.65 -3.82 14.05
C GLU A 105 10.30 -3.17 12.83
N ALA A 106 10.62 -1.86 12.88
CA ALA A 106 11.21 -1.12 11.77
C ALA A 106 12.67 -0.69 12.02
N ALA A 107 13.33 -1.26 13.03
CA ALA A 107 14.69 -0.87 13.42
C ALA A 107 15.69 -1.05 12.25
N GLY A 108 16.37 0.04 11.88
CA GLY A 108 17.35 0.06 10.78
C GLY A 108 16.73 -0.02 9.38
N LYS A 109 15.42 0.19 9.24
CA LYS A 109 14.70 0.15 7.96
C LYS A 109 14.10 1.51 7.63
N PRO A 110 14.00 1.87 6.34
CA PRO A 110 13.35 3.11 5.96
C PRO A 110 11.84 3.03 6.20
N VAL A 111 11.28 4.09 6.76
CA VAL A 111 9.85 4.24 7.00
C VAL A 111 9.29 5.31 6.06
N LYS A 112 8.23 4.98 5.33
CA LYS A 112 7.52 5.92 4.45
C LYS A 112 6.33 6.53 5.18
N ILE A 113 6.11 7.82 4.98
CA ILE A 113 4.98 8.56 5.53
C ILE A 113 4.28 9.27 4.36
N ASP A 114 3.08 8.80 4.05
CA ASP A 114 2.29 9.22 2.91
C ASP A 114 1.02 9.95 3.37
N GLY A 115 0.90 11.22 3.01
CA GLY A 115 -0.23 12.07 3.38
C GLY A 115 -1.29 12.17 2.28
N TYR A 116 -2.56 12.02 2.65
CA TYR A 116 -3.72 12.09 1.74
C TYR A 116 -4.80 13.08 2.23
N THR A 117 -5.59 13.59 1.30
CA THR A 117 -6.77 14.43 1.54
C THR A 117 -8.02 13.78 0.96
N ASP A 118 -9.18 14.41 1.20
CA ASP A 118 -10.36 14.15 0.39
C ASP A 118 -10.35 15.02 -0.88
N ALA A 119 -11.37 14.85 -1.71
CA ALA A 119 -11.51 15.56 -3.00
C ALA A 119 -12.09 16.99 -2.89
N LYS A 120 -12.19 17.59 -1.70
CA LYS A 120 -12.62 18.98 -1.56
C LYS A 120 -11.40 19.90 -1.68
N GLY A 121 -11.57 21.03 -2.38
CA GLY A 121 -10.51 22.00 -2.61
C GLY A 121 -9.85 21.83 -3.98
N SER A 122 -8.77 22.57 -4.22
CA SER A 122 -7.99 22.45 -5.46
C SER A 122 -6.91 21.39 -5.31
N GLY A 123 -6.55 20.72 -6.42
CA GLY A 123 -5.51 19.69 -6.40
C GLY A 123 -4.16 20.18 -5.88
N SER A 124 -3.75 21.41 -6.23
CA SER A 124 -2.50 22.00 -5.72
C SER A 124 -2.54 22.26 -4.22
N TYR A 125 -3.67 22.77 -3.71
CA TYR A 125 -3.89 22.95 -2.28
C TYR A 125 -3.83 21.61 -1.53
N ASN A 126 -4.52 20.60 -2.05
CA ASN A 126 -4.57 19.27 -1.47
C ASN A 126 -3.18 18.61 -1.42
N LEU A 127 -2.40 18.75 -2.49
CA LEU A 127 -1.03 18.23 -2.55
C LEU A 127 -0.12 18.89 -1.50
N GLU A 128 -0.22 20.22 -1.35
CA GLU A 128 0.57 20.95 -0.35
C GLU A 128 0.14 20.60 1.08
N LEU A 129 -1.16 20.54 1.35
CA LEU A 129 -1.71 20.22 2.66
C LEU A 129 -1.33 18.80 3.09
N SER A 130 -1.44 17.82 2.18
CA SER A 130 -1.14 16.44 2.49
C SER A 130 0.35 16.24 2.76
N ARG A 131 1.23 16.92 2.01
CA ARG A 131 2.67 16.94 2.27
C ARG A 131 3.00 17.54 3.63
N LYS A 132 2.44 18.71 3.97
CA LYS A 132 2.67 19.37 5.28
C LYS A 132 2.24 18.48 6.45
N ARG A 133 1.13 17.76 6.29
CA ARG A 133 0.64 16.80 7.31
C ARG A 133 1.61 15.64 7.49
N ALA A 134 2.11 15.07 6.40
CA ALA A 134 3.10 13.99 6.46
C ALA A 134 4.44 14.48 7.07
N GLU A 135 4.88 15.69 6.75
CA GLU A 135 6.05 16.33 7.37
C GLU A 135 5.87 16.55 8.89
N ALA A 136 4.68 16.99 9.32
CA ALA A 136 4.39 17.15 10.75
C ALA A 136 4.42 15.81 11.51
N VAL A 137 3.94 14.73 10.90
CA VAL A 137 4.01 13.38 11.47
C VAL A 137 5.46 12.90 11.55
N ARG A 138 6.26 13.11 10.49
CA ARG A 138 7.70 12.83 10.50
C ARG A 138 8.38 13.54 11.67
N ASP A 139 8.12 14.83 11.86
CA ASP A 139 8.81 15.62 12.90
C ASP A 139 8.46 15.17 14.31
N ALA A 140 7.21 14.72 14.52
CA ALA A 140 6.81 14.13 15.79
C ALA A 140 7.45 12.74 16.00
N LEU A 141 7.39 11.86 15.00
CA LEU A 141 7.97 10.52 15.08
C LEU A 141 9.50 10.55 15.19
N GLY A 142 10.19 11.50 14.56
CA GLY A 142 11.64 11.65 14.68
C GLY A 142 12.10 11.98 16.11
N LYS A 143 11.23 12.60 16.93
CA LYS A 143 11.49 12.82 18.35
C LYS A 143 11.21 11.58 19.19
N LEU A 144 10.15 10.83 18.84
CA LEU A 144 9.68 9.66 19.59
C LEU A 144 10.47 8.39 19.29
N ALA A 145 10.92 8.23 18.04
CA ALA A 145 11.72 7.11 17.51
C ALA A 145 13.01 7.64 16.87
N PRO A 146 13.98 8.11 17.69
CA PRO A 146 15.22 8.65 17.18
C PRO A 146 16.03 7.57 16.43
N GLY A 147 16.67 7.98 15.33
CA GLY A 147 17.47 7.09 14.48
C GLY A 147 16.68 6.36 13.39
N THR A 148 15.35 6.50 13.34
CA THR A 148 14.55 6.03 12.22
C THR A 148 14.71 6.95 11.01
N GLU A 149 14.96 6.38 9.84
CA GLU A 149 14.99 7.11 8.58
C GLU A 149 13.59 7.23 7.99
N PHE A 150 13.13 8.46 7.79
CA PHE A 150 11.79 8.73 7.27
C PHE A 150 11.83 9.34 5.87
N ALA A 151 11.05 8.75 4.95
CA ALA A 151 10.73 9.34 3.66
C ALA A 151 9.29 9.88 3.69
N VAL A 152 9.07 11.09 3.16
CA VAL A 152 7.78 11.78 3.22
C VAL A 152 7.27 12.09 1.82
N ALA A 153 5.99 11.81 1.57
CA ALA A 153 5.30 12.23 0.36
C ALA A 153 3.87 12.72 0.66
N GLY A 154 3.41 13.66 -0.17
CA GLY A 154 2.03 14.09 -0.21
C GLY A 154 1.39 13.69 -1.54
N HIS A 155 0.20 13.11 -1.47
CA HIS A 155 -0.55 12.63 -2.64
C HIS A 155 -1.81 13.46 -2.95
N GLY A 156 -2.16 14.44 -2.10
CA GLY A 156 -3.45 15.12 -2.20
C GLY A 156 -4.60 14.12 -2.16
N GLU A 157 -5.52 14.23 -3.12
CA GLU A 157 -6.71 13.37 -3.25
C GLU A 157 -6.47 12.07 -4.03
N ALA A 158 -5.27 11.87 -4.58
CA ALA A 158 -4.91 10.65 -5.29
C ALA A 158 -4.93 9.45 -4.34
N GLY A 159 -5.19 8.24 -4.86
CA GLY A 159 -5.24 7.04 -4.02
C GLY A 159 -6.39 7.06 -3.01
N SER A 160 -7.56 7.57 -3.41
CA SER A 160 -8.79 7.51 -2.60
C SER A 160 -9.18 6.05 -2.32
N VAL A 161 -9.35 5.72 -1.04
CA VAL A 161 -9.73 4.37 -0.55
C VAL A 161 -11.24 4.21 -0.37
N ALA A 162 -11.98 5.31 -0.46
CA ALA A 162 -13.43 5.33 -0.44
C ALA A 162 -13.99 6.41 -1.40
N PRO A 163 -15.23 6.26 -1.89
CA PRO A 163 -15.86 7.27 -2.74
C PRO A 163 -16.00 8.63 -2.04
N ASN A 164 -15.57 9.71 -2.68
CA ASN A 164 -15.75 11.09 -2.16
C ASN A 164 -17.18 11.62 -2.34
N ALA A 165 -17.95 11.02 -3.26
CA ALA A 165 -19.35 11.31 -3.56
C ALA A 165 -20.21 10.03 -3.51
N LEU A 166 -21.51 10.19 -3.35
CA LEU A 166 -22.52 9.13 -3.44
C LEU A 166 -22.84 8.83 -4.92
N PRO A 167 -23.48 7.70 -5.26
CA PRO A 167 -23.82 7.34 -6.64
C PRO A 167 -24.71 8.36 -7.37
N ASP A 168 -25.49 9.13 -6.63
CA ASP A 168 -26.35 10.22 -7.14
C ASP A 168 -25.59 11.55 -7.34
N GLY A 169 -24.27 11.56 -7.15
CA GLY A 169 -23.43 12.76 -7.18
C GLY A 169 -23.46 13.59 -5.90
N GLY A 170 -24.23 13.16 -4.89
CA GLY A 170 -24.31 13.80 -3.59
C GLY A 170 -23.01 13.70 -2.79
N ASP A 171 -22.91 14.54 -1.76
CA ASP A 171 -21.75 14.59 -0.88
C ASP A 171 -21.64 13.30 -0.03
N ASN A 172 -20.45 12.67 0.06
CA ASN A 172 -20.22 11.48 0.90
C ASN A 172 -19.22 11.75 2.04
N PRO A 173 -19.66 12.31 3.19
CA PRO A 173 -18.79 12.64 4.30
C PRO A 173 -18.01 11.45 4.88
N LYS A 174 -18.65 10.26 4.91
CA LYS A 174 -18.03 9.04 5.46
C LYS A 174 -16.86 8.57 4.59
N GLY A 175 -17.03 8.58 3.27
CA GLY A 175 -15.96 8.21 2.34
C GLY A 175 -14.81 9.23 2.37
N ARG A 176 -15.13 10.53 2.41
CA ARG A 176 -14.12 11.59 2.55
C ARG A 176 -13.30 11.45 3.84
N ALA A 177 -13.95 11.14 4.96
CA ALA A 177 -13.26 10.92 6.23
C ALA A 177 -12.22 9.79 6.16
N LYS A 178 -12.51 8.71 5.42
CA LYS A 178 -11.55 7.62 5.18
C LYS A 178 -10.38 8.06 4.29
N ASN A 179 -10.62 8.95 3.33
CA ASN A 179 -9.55 9.43 2.44
C ASN A 179 -8.60 10.41 3.13
N ARG A 180 -9.10 11.20 4.09
CA ARG A 180 -8.29 12.07 4.94
C ARG A 180 -7.47 11.22 5.93
N ARG A 181 -6.29 10.79 5.52
CA ARG A 181 -5.44 9.87 6.30
C ARG A 181 -3.95 10.14 6.10
N VAL A 182 -3.15 9.60 7.01
CA VAL A 182 -1.71 9.44 6.85
C VAL A 182 -1.39 7.95 6.95
N GLU A 183 -0.64 7.43 5.98
CA GLU A 183 -0.17 6.05 5.96
C GLU A 183 1.32 6.02 6.34
N ILE A 184 1.69 5.05 7.17
CA ILE A 184 3.05 4.87 7.67
C ILE A 184 3.48 3.46 7.32
N GLY A 185 4.30 3.32 6.28
CA GLY A 185 4.68 2.05 5.68
C GLY A 185 6.13 1.66 6.00
N PHE A 186 6.37 0.40 6.32
CA PHE A 186 7.71 -0.15 6.48
C PHE A 186 7.74 -1.66 6.28
N THR A 187 8.89 -2.16 5.83
CA THR A 187 9.18 -3.59 5.80
C THR A 187 9.54 -4.07 7.20
N ARG A 188 8.98 -5.19 7.66
CA ARG A 188 9.32 -5.87 8.93
C ARG A 188 10.56 -6.76 8.77
#